data_AF-A0A5N4FQ89-F1
#
_entry.id   AF-A0A5N4FQ89-F1
#
_cell.length_a   1.000
_cell.length_b   1.000
_cell.length_c   1.000
_cell.angle_alpha   90.00
_cell.angle_beta   90.00
_cell.angle_gamma   90.00
#
_symmetry.space_group_name_H-M   'P 1'
#
loop_
_entity.id
_entity.type
_entity.pdbx_description
1 polymer ?
#
loop_
_entity_poly.entity_id
_entity_poly.type
_entity_poly.pdbx_seq_one_letter_code
_entity_poly.pdbx_strand_id
1 'polypeptide(L)'
;MKKHLVAAVGMSALLLGGCAQQVDYGNISDVWNKPETNVPVKPQPKPDTTTPVKPQPKPQPPQQKTDLNEVAENLTENMLASAAVKKITSGAEPVLFVSSMQNKTTSHVNSKQLLNTVKETVDDSGKFASVDSSRVKEVRQQLNFSSDDQLVNQSTAIQFGNMVGAQYMLYGSVSNTNKQVDGQSMPFYRMTMRLMDLKSGLIEWSDKADAPNTNPQGW
;
A
#
# COMPACT_ATOMS: atom_id res chain seq x y z
N MET A 1 69.35 -40.21 -24.73
CA MET A 1 68.32 -40.92 -25.52
C MET A 1 67.34 -41.59 -24.58
N LYS A 2 66.06 -41.61 -24.99
CA LYS A 2 64.89 -42.32 -24.43
C LYS A 2 63.95 -41.49 -23.52
N LYS A 3 62.75 -41.32 -24.09
CA LYS A 3 61.50 -40.74 -23.60
C LYS A 3 60.63 -41.88 -23.06
N HIS A 4 59.93 -41.69 -21.95
CA HIS A 4 58.72 -42.44 -21.55
C HIS A 4 57.88 -41.51 -20.64
N LEU A 5 56.81 -40.85 -21.11
CA LEU A 5 55.37 -41.23 -21.07
C LEU A 5 54.89 -41.76 -19.71
N VAL A 6 54.24 -40.91 -18.88
CA VAL A 6 52.78 -40.69 -18.67
C VAL A 6 52.09 -41.75 -17.79
N ALA A 7 51.57 -41.31 -16.64
CA ALA A 7 50.23 -41.63 -16.12
C ALA A 7 49.90 -40.68 -14.95
N ALA A 8 49.17 -39.59 -15.21
CA ALA A 8 48.62 -38.74 -14.17
C ALA A 8 47.14 -39.09 -13.98
N VAL A 9 46.79 -39.55 -12.78
CA VAL A 9 45.42 -39.79 -12.35
C VAL A 9 44.74 -38.44 -12.10
N GLY A 10 43.73 -38.11 -12.90
CA GLY A 10 42.90 -36.94 -12.72
C GLY A 10 41.95 -37.15 -11.53
N MET A 11 42.20 -36.42 -10.45
CA MET A 11 41.31 -36.32 -9.30
C MET A 11 40.40 -35.10 -9.53
N SER A 12 39.18 -35.34 -10.02
CA SER A 12 38.16 -34.30 -10.17
C SER A 12 37.69 -33.85 -8.78
N ALA A 13 38.16 -32.69 -8.34
CA ALA A 13 37.59 -31.96 -7.22
C ALA A 13 36.30 -31.27 -7.70
N LEU A 14 35.14 -31.81 -7.31
CA LEU A 14 33.85 -31.13 -7.38
C LEU A 14 33.84 -30.03 -6.31
N LEU A 15 34.22 -28.82 -6.70
CA LEU A 15 33.95 -27.62 -5.92
C LEU A 15 32.49 -27.22 -6.17
N LEU A 16 31.60 -27.59 -5.25
CA LEU A 16 30.29 -26.95 -5.11
C LEU A 16 30.50 -25.56 -4.51
N GLY A 17 31.00 -24.64 -5.35
CA GLY A 17 30.96 -23.22 -5.07
C GLY A 17 29.53 -22.72 -5.27
N GLY A 18 28.77 -22.61 -4.17
CA GLY A 18 27.56 -21.81 -4.16
C GLY A 18 27.94 -20.34 -4.35
N CYS A 19 27.75 -19.81 -5.55
CA CYS A 19 27.83 -18.37 -5.78
C CYS A 19 26.65 -17.71 -5.06
N ALA A 20 26.89 -17.15 -3.87
CA ALA A 20 26.02 -16.10 -3.34
C ALA A 20 26.13 -14.90 -4.29
N GLN A 21 25.16 -14.76 -5.18
CA GLN A 21 25.05 -13.58 -6.03
C GLN A 21 24.72 -12.38 -5.12
N GLN A 22 25.72 -11.54 -4.88
CA GLN A 22 25.48 -10.18 -4.42
C GLN A 22 24.68 -9.47 -5.52
N VAL A 23 23.46 -9.07 -5.20
CA VAL A 23 22.66 -8.16 -6.03
C VAL A 23 23.26 -6.77 -5.90
N ASP A 24 23.97 -6.35 -6.95
CA ASP A 24 24.47 -4.99 -7.14
C ASP A 24 23.29 -4.09 -7.51
N TYR A 25 22.73 -3.43 -6.50
CA TYR A 25 21.72 -2.39 -6.69
C TYR A 25 22.46 -1.09 -7.04
N GLY A 26 22.64 -0.86 -8.34
CA GLY A 26 23.32 0.31 -8.89
C GLY A 26 22.87 1.66 -8.29
N ASN A 27 23.70 2.68 -8.48
CA ASN A 27 23.51 4.01 -7.94
C ASN A 27 22.19 4.66 -8.40
N ILE A 28 21.43 5.22 -7.46
CA ILE A 28 20.08 5.77 -7.62
C ILE A 28 20.07 7.06 -8.46
N SER A 29 21.22 7.65 -8.79
CA SER A 29 21.30 8.84 -9.65
C SER A 29 20.88 8.59 -11.10
N ASP A 30 20.88 7.34 -11.57
CA ASP A 30 20.74 7.05 -13.02
C ASP A 30 19.28 6.80 -13.46
N VAL A 31 18.34 6.66 -12.51
CA VAL A 31 16.91 6.42 -12.79
C VAL A 31 16.14 7.73 -13.05
N TRP A 32 16.73 8.88 -12.73
CA TRP A 32 16.04 10.18 -12.74
C TRP A 32 16.31 11.08 -13.97
N ASN A 33 17.12 10.63 -14.94
CA ASN A 33 17.51 11.44 -16.11
C ASN A 33 17.07 10.85 -17.45
N LYS A 34 15.81 10.43 -17.57
CA LYS A 34 15.20 10.12 -18.87
C LYS A 34 14.10 11.12 -19.19
N PRO A 35 14.23 11.95 -20.24
CA PRO A 35 13.16 12.87 -20.62
C PRO A 35 11.97 12.06 -21.15
N GLU A 36 10.79 12.27 -20.55
CA GLU A 36 9.53 11.79 -21.09
C GLU A 36 9.25 12.49 -22.42
N THR A 37 8.89 11.72 -23.45
CA THR A 37 8.54 12.26 -24.76
C THR A 37 7.12 12.81 -24.72
N ASN A 38 7.00 14.13 -24.88
CA ASN A 38 5.72 14.83 -24.97
C ASN A 38 4.90 14.31 -26.17
N VAL A 39 3.73 13.73 -25.89
CA VAL A 39 2.66 13.53 -26.88
C VAL A 39 1.75 14.77 -26.85
N PRO A 40 1.46 15.44 -27.99
CA PRO A 40 0.67 16.66 -27.99
C PRO A 40 -0.82 16.39 -27.74
N VAL A 41 -1.39 17.05 -26.72
CA VAL A 41 -2.84 17.11 -26.45
C VAL A 41 -3.50 18.15 -27.37
N LYS A 42 -4.58 17.76 -28.07
CA LYS A 42 -5.38 18.64 -28.94
C LYS A 42 -6.33 19.52 -28.11
N PRO A 43 -6.53 20.83 -28.40
CA PRO A 43 -7.38 21.70 -27.57
C PRO A 43 -8.88 21.41 -27.75
N GLN A 44 -9.64 21.30 -26.64
CA GLN A 44 -11.10 21.35 -26.64
C GLN A 44 -11.62 22.80 -26.53
N PRO A 45 -12.73 23.18 -27.19
CA PRO A 45 -13.32 24.52 -27.07
C PRO A 45 -13.98 24.75 -25.70
N LYS A 46 -13.79 25.95 -25.14
CA LYS A 46 -14.52 26.44 -23.95
C LYS A 46 -15.90 26.99 -24.35
N PRO A 47 -16.96 26.81 -23.55
CA PRO A 47 -18.16 27.65 -23.63
C PRO A 47 -18.03 28.90 -22.76
N ASP A 48 -18.64 29.99 -23.23
CA ASP A 48 -18.53 31.37 -22.76
C ASP A 48 -19.09 31.67 -21.35
N THR A 49 -18.65 32.82 -20.83
CA THR A 49 -18.83 33.33 -19.47
C THR A 49 -20.10 34.18 -19.31
N THR A 50 -20.78 34.08 -18.16
CA THR A 50 -21.43 35.15 -17.33
C THR A 50 -22.33 34.44 -16.30
N THR A 51 -22.40 34.69 -14.98
CA THR A 51 -22.23 35.86 -14.08
C THR A 51 -22.01 35.30 -12.63
N PRO A 52 -21.51 36.03 -11.61
CA PRO A 52 -21.06 35.44 -10.35
C PRO A 52 -22.17 35.34 -9.27
N VAL A 53 -22.29 34.19 -8.60
CA VAL A 53 -23.10 34.04 -7.36
C VAL A 53 -22.30 33.26 -6.29
N LYS A 54 -22.28 33.83 -5.08
CA LYS A 54 -21.58 33.46 -3.83
C LYS A 54 -21.76 31.99 -3.41
N PRO A 55 -20.75 31.31 -2.81
CA PRO A 55 -20.91 29.92 -2.36
C PRO A 55 -21.85 29.82 -1.15
N GLN A 56 -22.95 29.07 -1.27
CA GLN A 56 -23.72 28.57 -0.13
C GLN A 56 -23.29 27.13 0.21
N PRO A 57 -23.17 26.74 1.49
CA PRO A 57 -22.86 25.37 1.87
C PRO A 57 -24.01 24.44 1.49
N LYS A 58 -23.73 23.40 0.72
CA LYS A 58 -24.73 22.39 0.35
C LYS A 58 -25.03 21.51 1.58
N PRO A 59 -26.31 21.32 1.96
CA PRO A 59 -26.67 20.40 3.03
C PRO A 59 -26.21 18.98 2.69
N GLN A 60 -25.40 18.37 3.57
CA GLN A 60 -24.99 16.98 3.47
C GLN A 60 -26.19 16.07 3.78
N PRO A 61 -26.54 15.10 2.91
CA PRO A 61 -27.60 14.15 3.19
C PRO A 61 -27.28 13.28 4.43
N PRO A 62 -28.28 12.88 5.22
CA PRO A 62 -28.08 12.07 6.42
C PRO A 62 -27.40 10.73 6.08
N GLN A 63 -26.32 10.44 6.81
CA GLN A 63 -25.54 9.22 6.71
C GLN A 63 -26.31 8.02 7.29
N GLN A 64 -26.77 7.10 6.44
CA GLN A 64 -26.89 5.69 6.85
C GLN A 64 -27.04 4.74 5.65
N LYS A 65 -25.96 3.99 5.38
CA LYS A 65 -25.91 2.52 5.15
C LYS A 65 -24.56 2.15 4.51
N THR A 66 -23.62 1.69 5.34
CA THR A 66 -22.28 1.17 5.00
C THR A 66 -21.41 2.14 4.19
N ASP A 67 -20.87 3.13 4.89
CA ASP A 67 -19.82 4.02 4.38
C ASP A 67 -18.48 3.26 4.33
N LEU A 68 -17.56 3.69 3.47
CA LEU A 68 -16.21 3.11 3.38
C LEU A 68 -15.48 3.09 4.74
N ASN A 69 -15.85 3.98 5.66
CA ASN A 69 -15.37 3.99 7.04
C ASN A 69 -15.75 2.71 7.80
N GLU A 70 -17.01 2.27 7.71
CA GLU A 70 -17.50 1.04 8.36
C GLU A 70 -16.79 -0.19 7.76
N VAL A 71 -16.52 -0.17 6.45
CA VAL A 71 -15.72 -1.22 5.80
C VAL A 71 -14.27 -1.23 6.29
N ALA A 72 -13.66 -0.06 6.50
CA ALA A 72 -12.30 0.04 7.04
C ALA A 72 -12.19 -0.50 8.46
N GLU A 73 -13.14 -0.12 9.33
CA GLU A 73 -13.25 -0.60 10.71
C GLU A 73 -13.42 -2.13 10.74
N ASN A 74 -14.42 -2.67 10.04
CA ASN A 74 -14.69 -4.12 9.97
C ASN A 74 -13.48 -4.91 9.45
N LEU A 75 -12.80 -4.45 8.41
CA LEU A 75 -11.60 -5.11 7.90
C LEU A 75 -10.47 -5.11 8.93
N THR A 76 -10.33 -4.02 9.68
CA THR A 76 -9.33 -3.90 10.74
C THR A 76 -9.66 -4.83 11.90
N GLU A 77 -10.91 -4.91 12.32
CA GLU A 77 -11.36 -5.87 13.34
C GLU A 77 -11.14 -7.32 12.89
N ASN A 78 -11.45 -7.65 11.63
CA ASN A 78 -11.19 -8.97 11.05
C ASN A 78 -9.71 -9.33 11.08
N MET A 79 -8.84 -8.37 10.76
CA MET A 79 -7.39 -8.52 10.88
C MET A 79 -7.01 -8.84 12.34
N LEU A 80 -7.44 -8.02 13.29
CA LEU A 80 -7.14 -8.15 14.71
C LEU A 80 -7.68 -9.46 15.34
N ALA A 81 -8.79 -9.99 14.81
CA ALA A 81 -9.41 -11.23 15.25
C ALA A 81 -8.80 -12.49 14.58
N SER A 82 -8.02 -12.33 13.52
CA SER A 82 -7.44 -13.44 12.76
C SER A 82 -6.46 -14.29 13.60
N ALA A 83 -6.36 -15.58 13.27
CA ALA A 83 -5.45 -16.49 13.96
C ALA A 83 -3.97 -16.08 13.80
N ALA A 84 -3.60 -15.57 12.63
CA ALA A 84 -2.26 -15.07 12.34
C ALA A 84 -1.90 -13.89 13.27
N VAL A 85 -2.77 -12.89 13.36
CA VAL A 85 -2.52 -11.71 14.20
C VAL A 85 -2.57 -12.06 15.69
N LYS A 86 -3.50 -12.91 16.13
CA LYS A 86 -3.51 -13.44 17.50
C LYS A 86 -2.19 -14.08 17.90
N LYS A 87 -1.54 -14.80 16.97
CA LYS A 87 -0.22 -15.40 17.19
C LYS A 87 0.89 -14.34 17.25
N ILE A 88 0.87 -13.37 16.33
CA ILE A 88 1.83 -12.26 16.26
C ILE A 88 1.82 -11.44 17.56
N THR A 89 0.63 -11.15 18.07
CA THR A 89 0.41 -10.29 19.24
C THR A 89 0.29 -11.11 20.54
N SER A 90 0.72 -12.37 20.53
CA SER A 90 0.66 -13.23 21.71
C SER A 90 1.82 -12.91 22.64
N GLY A 91 1.54 -12.21 23.74
CA GLY A 91 2.56 -11.87 24.75
C GLY A 91 3.55 -10.77 24.32
N ALA A 92 3.29 -10.09 23.22
CA ALA A 92 4.06 -8.95 22.73
C ALA A 92 3.15 -7.93 22.06
N GLU A 93 3.61 -6.69 22.02
CA GLU A 93 2.96 -5.56 21.35
C GLU A 93 3.89 -5.09 20.21
N PRO A 94 3.84 -5.73 19.02
CA PRO A 94 4.74 -5.39 17.93
C PRO A 94 4.43 -4.01 17.37
N VAL A 95 5.46 -3.36 16.83
CA VAL A 95 5.33 -2.00 16.27
C VAL A 95 4.72 -2.07 14.88
N LEU A 96 3.58 -1.41 14.68
CA LEU A 96 2.84 -1.37 13.42
C LEU A 96 2.91 0.02 12.78
N PHE A 97 3.27 0.04 11.50
CA PHE A 97 3.09 1.21 10.65
C PHE A 97 1.81 1.09 9.80
N VAL A 98 0.85 1.98 10.01
CA VAL A 98 -0.34 2.08 9.14
C VAL A 98 -0.07 3.09 8.04
N SER A 99 0.06 2.58 6.81
CA SER A 99 0.31 3.34 5.58
C SER A 99 -0.96 3.99 5.03
N SER A 100 -0.79 4.98 4.15
CA SER A 100 -1.92 5.63 3.47
C SER A 100 -2.72 4.66 2.60
N MET A 101 -4.03 4.89 2.54
CA MET A 101 -4.94 4.11 1.69
C MET A 101 -4.87 4.60 0.24
N GLN A 102 -4.41 3.74 -0.67
CA GLN A 102 -4.29 4.10 -2.08
C GLN A 102 -5.66 4.28 -2.71
N ASN A 103 -5.93 5.46 -3.29
CA ASN A 103 -7.15 5.67 -4.06
C ASN A 103 -6.93 5.24 -5.52
N LYS A 104 -7.59 4.15 -5.92
CA LYS A 104 -7.63 3.62 -7.30
C LYS A 104 -9.04 3.74 -7.90
N THR A 105 -9.87 4.60 -7.33
CA THR A 105 -11.19 4.91 -7.86
C THR A 105 -11.09 6.07 -8.86
N THR A 106 -12.14 6.26 -9.63
CA THR A 106 -12.32 7.44 -10.50
C THR A 106 -12.85 8.67 -9.74
N SER A 107 -13.19 8.50 -8.46
CA SER A 107 -13.84 9.52 -7.63
C SER A 107 -12.91 9.96 -6.50
N HIS A 108 -13.19 11.13 -5.92
CA HIS A 108 -12.47 11.53 -4.72
C HIS A 108 -12.91 10.66 -3.53
N VAL A 109 -11.94 9.94 -2.94
CA VAL A 109 -12.09 9.21 -1.69
C VAL A 109 -11.24 9.91 -0.64
N ASN A 110 -11.81 10.16 0.53
CA ASN A 110 -11.07 10.74 1.65
C ASN A 110 -10.17 9.68 2.31
N SER A 111 -9.05 9.35 1.66
CA SER A 111 -8.09 8.36 2.16
C SER A 111 -7.52 8.69 3.53
N LYS A 112 -7.48 9.99 3.91
CA LYS A 112 -7.03 10.42 5.24
C LYS A 112 -8.01 10.00 6.33
N GLN A 113 -9.32 10.12 6.06
CA GLN A 113 -10.33 9.66 7.01
C GLN A 113 -10.28 8.14 7.19
N LEU A 114 -10.18 7.38 6.09
CA LEU A 114 -10.02 5.92 6.15
C LEU A 114 -8.77 5.52 6.93
N LEU A 115 -7.66 6.23 6.72
CA LEU A 115 -6.42 6.01 7.46
C LEU A 115 -6.60 6.23 8.96
N ASN A 116 -7.32 7.30 9.35
CA ASN A 116 -7.59 7.60 10.74
C ASN A 116 -8.47 6.52 11.38
N THR A 117 -9.54 6.08 10.70
CA THR A 117 -10.39 4.99 11.18
C THR A 117 -9.57 3.73 11.44
N VAL A 118 -8.72 3.30 10.49
CA VAL A 118 -7.85 2.13 10.68
C VAL A 118 -6.89 2.31 11.85
N LYS A 119 -6.27 3.49 12.00
CA LYS A 119 -5.35 3.78 13.11
C LYS A 119 -6.07 3.72 14.46
N GLU A 120 -7.21 4.38 14.58
CA GLU A 120 -8.02 4.41 15.80
C GLU A 120 -8.46 2.99 16.19
N THR A 121 -8.97 2.19 15.24
CA THR A 121 -9.35 0.79 15.52
C THR A 121 -8.15 -0.07 15.96
N VAL A 122 -6.95 0.15 15.39
CA VAL A 122 -5.72 -0.53 15.82
C VAL A 122 -5.33 -0.11 17.24
N ASP A 123 -5.28 1.20 17.50
CA ASP A 123 -4.83 1.76 18.78
C ASP A 123 -5.79 1.33 19.91
N ASP A 124 -7.10 1.38 19.68
CA ASP A 124 -8.14 0.96 20.63
C ASP A 124 -8.07 -0.53 20.96
N SER A 125 -7.50 -1.35 20.06
CA SER A 125 -7.36 -2.79 20.29
C SER A 125 -6.27 -3.14 21.31
N GLY A 126 -5.31 -2.24 21.55
CA GLY A 126 -4.14 -2.48 22.39
C GLY A 126 -3.24 -3.64 21.94
N LYS A 127 -3.35 -4.09 20.69
CA LYS A 127 -2.59 -5.25 20.16
C LYS A 127 -1.26 -4.87 19.52
N PHE A 128 -1.12 -3.63 19.09
CA PHE A 128 0.05 -3.12 18.39
C PHE A 128 0.44 -1.77 18.95
N ALA A 129 1.76 -1.53 19.01
CA ALA A 129 2.30 -0.22 19.32
C ALA A 129 2.37 0.57 18.01
N SER A 130 1.90 1.81 18.03
CA SER A 130 1.95 2.67 16.85
C SER A 130 3.31 3.35 16.72
N VAL A 131 3.78 3.47 15.47
CA VAL A 131 4.97 4.27 15.16
C VAL A 131 4.73 5.74 15.48
N ASP A 132 5.71 6.39 16.09
CA ASP A 132 5.67 7.82 16.36
C ASP A 132 5.49 8.66 15.07
N SER A 133 4.48 9.53 15.07
CA SER A 133 4.14 10.35 13.91
C SER A 133 5.24 11.33 13.48
N SER A 134 6.05 11.83 14.43
CA SER A 134 7.20 12.70 14.14
C SER A 134 8.27 11.92 13.38
N ARG A 135 8.52 10.66 13.76
CA ARG A 135 9.46 9.77 13.06
C ARG A 135 9.00 9.49 11.63
N VAL A 136 7.72 9.20 11.43
CA VAL A 136 7.13 9.03 10.08
C VAL A 136 7.34 10.29 9.23
N LYS A 137 7.10 11.47 9.81
CA LYS A 137 7.27 12.75 9.12
C LYS A 137 8.73 13.01 8.73
N GLU A 138 9.68 12.78 9.63
CA GLU A 138 11.11 12.94 9.36
C GLU A 138 11.58 12.03 8.23
N VAL A 139 11.22 10.74 8.27
CA VAL A 139 11.62 9.79 7.22
C VAL A 139 10.99 10.16 5.88
N ARG A 140 9.72 10.59 5.87
CA ARG A 140 9.08 11.11 4.66
C ARG A 140 9.81 12.32 4.08
N GLN A 141 10.20 13.27 4.92
CA GLN A 141 10.97 14.45 4.48
C GLN A 141 12.33 14.05 3.90
N GLN A 142 13.03 13.09 4.52
CA GLN A 142 14.33 12.61 4.02
C GLN A 142 14.22 11.94 2.64
N LEU A 143 13.10 11.29 2.36
CA LEU A 143 12.84 10.61 1.09
C LEU A 143 12.13 11.51 0.05
N ASN A 144 11.89 12.78 0.36
CA ASN A 144 11.05 13.70 -0.43
C ASN A 144 9.66 13.10 -0.77
N PHE A 145 9.09 12.32 0.15
CA PHE A 145 7.76 11.76 0.02
C PHE A 145 6.70 12.67 0.65
N SER A 146 5.70 13.03 -0.14
CA SER A 146 4.48 13.68 0.32
C SER A 146 3.64 12.73 1.17
N SER A 147 2.68 13.29 1.91
CA SER A 147 1.86 12.46 2.79
C SER A 147 0.95 11.48 2.05
N ASP A 148 0.63 11.83 0.81
CA ASP A 148 -0.20 11.08 -0.13
C ASP A 148 0.64 10.15 -1.03
N ASP A 149 1.97 10.26 -0.98
CA ASP A 149 2.84 9.43 -1.79
C ASP A 149 2.73 7.97 -1.35
N GLN A 150 2.58 7.12 -2.35
CA GLN A 150 2.29 5.71 -2.17
C GLN A 150 3.60 4.94 -2.09
N LEU A 151 3.71 4.09 -1.08
CA LEU A 151 4.75 3.06 -1.02
C LEU A 151 4.35 1.92 -1.96
N VAL A 152 4.45 2.16 -3.27
CA VAL A 152 3.97 1.25 -4.33
C VAL A 152 4.87 0.02 -4.50
N ASN A 153 6.16 0.15 -4.23
CA ASN A 153 7.12 -0.94 -4.31
C ASN A 153 7.32 -1.55 -2.92
N GLN A 154 7.22 -2.88 -2.84
CA GLN A 154 7.45 -3.64 -1.62
C GLN A 154 8.84 -3.39 -1.03
N SER A 155 9.89 -3.26 -1.84
CA SER A 155 11.25 -2.99 -1.34
C SER A 155 11.33 -1.61 -0.66
N THR A 156 10.70 -0.59 -1.25
CA THR A 156 10.60 0.76 -0.67
C THR A 156 9.77 0.75 0.60
N ALA A 157 8.66 0.01 0.62
CA ALA A 157 7.80 -0.14 1.80
C ALA A 157 8.56 -0.78 2.98
N ILE A 158 9.34 -1.84 2.70
CA ILE A 158 10.21 -2.50 3.68
C ILE A 158 11.26 -1.54 4.22
N GLN A 159 11.99 -0.84 3.34
CA GLN A 159 13.00 0.13 3.74
C GLN A 159 12.39 1.26 4.58
N PHE A 160 11.24 1.79 4.18
CA PHE A 160 10.51 2.81 4.92
C PHE A 160 10.13 2.31 6.31
N GLY A 161 9.50 1.15 6.39
CA GLY A 161 9.11 0.51 7.65
C GLY A 161 10.29 0.34 8.60
N ASN A 162 11.43 -0.13 8.09
CA ASN A 162 12.67 -0.27 8.86
C ASN A 162 13.20 1.09 9.36
N MET A 163 13.17 2.14 8.54
CA MET A 163 13.60 3.48 8.96
C MET A 163 12.74 4.06 10.08
N VAL A 164 11.44 3.77 10.08
CA VAL A 164 10.52 4.21 11.15
C VAL A 164 10.45 3.25 12.34
N GLY A 165 11.21 2.14 12.32
CA GLY A 165 11.25 1.17 13.42
C GLY A 165 10.02 0.25 13.49
N ALA A 166 9.25 0.14 12.40
CA ALA A 166 8.11 -0.75 12.35
C ALA A 166 8.54 -2.21 12.12
N GLN A 167 7.84 -3.14 12.78
CA GLN A 167 7.99 -4.58 12.56
C GLN A 167 6.98 -5.07 11.53
N TYR A 168 5.79 -4.49 11.53
CA TYR A 168 4.74 -4.79 10.57
C TYR A 168 4.25 -3.53 9.87
N MET A 169 3.66 -3.71 8.69
CA MET A 169 3.02 -2.65 7.94
C MET A 169 1.62 -3.05 7.52
N LEU A 170 0.64 -2.22 7.87
CA LEU A 170 -0.74 -2.33 7.39
C LEU A 170 -0.93 -1.31 6.26
N TYR A 171 -1.39 -1.79 5.11
CA TYR A 171 -1.61 -0.96 3.93
C TYR A 171 -2.80 -1.47 3.13
N GLY A 172 -3.36 -0.61 2.29
CA GLY A 172 -4.53 -0.96 1.51
C GLY A 172 -4.83 -0.05 0.35
N SER A 173 -5.89 -0.39 -0.38
CA SER A 173 -6.37 0.39 -1.52
C SER A 173 -7.89 0.34 -1.63
N VAL A 174 -8.48 1.39 -2.17
CA VAL A 174 -9.89 1.46 -2.55
C VAL A 174 -9.99 1.53 -4.07
N SER A 175 -10.84 0.70 -4.66
CA SER A 175 -11.03 0.60 -6.12
C SER A 175 -12.51 0.54 -6.48
N ASN A 176 -12.86 0.85 -7.73
CA ASN A 176 -14.21 0.67 -8.23
C ASN A 176 -14.46 -0.81 -8.59
N THR A 177 -15.66 -1.33 -8.28
CA THR A 177 -16.14 -2.64 -8.73
C THR A 177 -17.64 -2.56 -9.01
N ASN A 178 -18.15 -3.49 -9.82
CA ASN A 178 -19.59 -3.69 -9.95
C ASN A 178 -19.99 -5.01 -9.28
N LYS A 179 -21.21 -5.09 -8.74
CA LYS A 179 -21.81 -6.30 -8.19
C LYS A 179 -23.20 -6.50 -8.77
N GLN A 180 -23.59 -7.75 -8.98
CA GLN A 180 -24.96 -8.09 -9.32
C GLN A 180 -25.79 -8.11 -8.04
N VAL A 181 -26.82 -7.27 -7.97
CA VAL A 181 -27.80 -7.22 -6.89
C VAL A 181 -29.18 -7.27 -7.54
N ASP A 182 -29.97 -8.30 -7.22
CA ASP A 182 -31.30 -8.52 -7.80
C ASP A 182 -31.35 -8.49 -9.34
N GLY A 183 -30.31 -9.05 -9.98
CA GLY A 183 -30.17 -9.10 -11.43
C GLY A 183 -29.72 -7.78 -12.08
N GLN A 184 -29.40 -6.76 -11.29
CA GLN A 184 -28.90 -5.48 -11.76
C GLN A 184 -27.43 -5.27 -11.38
N SER A 185 -26.65 -4.75 -12.32
CA SER A 185 -25.25 -4.38 -12.07
C SER A 185 -25.19 -3.04 -11.34
N MET A 186 -24.78 -3.08 -10.06
CA MET A 186 -24.70 -1.92 -9.18
C MET A 186 -23.24 -1.54 -8.90
N PRO A 187 -22.91 -0.24 -8.84
CA PRO A 187 -21.55 0.23 -8.54
C PRO A 187 -21.24 0.10 -7.04
N PHE A 188 -20.05 -0.38 -6.73
CA PHE A 188 -19.51 -0.56 -5.39
C PHE A 188 -18.07 -0.04 -5.35
N TYR A 189 -17.63 0.39 -4.17
CA TYR A 189 -16.22 0.46 -3.85
C TYR A 189 -15.75 -0.88 -3.29
N ARG A 190 -14.53 -1.27 -3.62
CA ARG A 190 -13.82 -2.40 -3.02
C ARG A 190 -12.61 -1.90 -2.27
N MET A 191 -12.59 -2.14 -0.96
CA MET A 191 -11.42 -1.95 -0.12
C MET A 191 -10.66 -3.27 -0.02
N THR A 192 -9.33 -3.21 -0.07
CA THR A 192 -8.44 -4.35 0.18
C THR A 192 -7.37 -3.90 1.15
N MET A 193 -7.13 -4.70 2.19
CA MET A 193 -6.11 -4.44 3.21
C MET A 193 -5.18 -5.64 3.36
N ARG A 194 -3.93 -5.36 3.74
CA ARG A 194 -2.84 -6.32 3.90
C ARG A 194 -1.96 -5.96 5.08
N LEU A 195 -1.61 -6.96 5.87
CA LEU A 195 -0.59 -6.89 6.91
C LEU A 195 0.67 -7.60 6.43
N MET A 196 1.80 -6.90 6.42
CA MET A 196 3.09 -7.44 6.01
C MET A 196 4.07 -7.47 7.19
N ASP A 197 4.80 -8.56 7.34
CA ASP A 197 6.02 -8.61 8.14
C ASP A 197 7.15 -7.91 7.36
N LEU A 198 7.69 -6.82 7.91
CA LEU A 198 8.71 -6.01 7.24
C LEU A 198 10.09 -6.70 7.23
N LYS A 199 10.33 -7.69 8.10
CA LYS A 199 11.58 -8.44 8.13
C LYS A 199 11.64 -9.46 7.00
N SER A 200 10.56 -10.23 6.79
CA SER A 200 10.50 -11.29 5.79
C SER A 200 9.87 -10.85 4.47
N GLY A 201 9.10 -9.77 4.46
CA GLY A 201 8.26 -9.35 3.35
C GLY A 201 7.01 -10.22 3.16
N LEU A 202 6.71 -11.15 4.08
CA LEU A 202 5.54 -12.02 3.97
C LEU A 202 4.25 -11.27 4.31
N ILE A 203 3.16 -11.63 3.63
CA ILE A 203 1.82 -11.16 3.94
C ILE A 203 1.20 -12.10 4.97
N GLU A 204 1.07 -11.61 6.20
CA GLU A 204 0.52 -12.38 7.33
C GLU A 204 -1.01 -12.40 7.32
N TRP A 205 -1.62 -11.37 6.75
CA TRP A 205 -3.07 -11.27 6.61
C TRP A 205 -3.44 -10.43 5.40
N SER A 206 -4.52 -10.80 4.72
CA SER A 206 -5.14 -9.98 3.68
C SER A 206 -6.63 -10.28 3.60
N ASP A 207 -7.42 -9.23 3.43
CA ASP A 207 -8.85 -9.37 3.16
C ASP A 207 -9.36 -8.20 2.32
N LYS A 208 -10.61 -8.31 1.85
CA LYS A 208 -11.32 -7.31 1.06
C LYS A 208 -12.79 -7.26 1.42
N ALA A 209 -13.38 -6.08 1.33
CA ALA A 209 -14.81 -5.89 1.50
C ALA A 209 -15.32 -4.80 0.57
N ASP A 210 -16.61 -4.87 0.25
CA ASP A 210 -17.27 -4.00 -0.71
C ASP A 210 -18.27 -3.07 0.01
N ALA A 211 -18.25 -1.77 -0.30
CA ALA A 211 -19.22 -0.77 0.15
C ALA A 211 -20.05 -0.27 -1.04
N PRO A 212 -21.38 -0.07 -0.91
CA PRO A 212 -22.18 0.54 -1.97
C PRO A 212 -21.61 1.90 -2.38
N ASN A 213 -21.51 2.16 -3.69
CA ASN A 213 -21.15 3.50 -4.17
C ASN A 213 -22.43 4.32 -4.33
N THR A 214 -22.77 5.09 -3.30
CA THR A 214 -24.00 5.92 -3.25
C THR A 214 -23.92 7.22 -4.04
N ASN A 215 -22.77 7.51 -4.68
CA ASN A 215 -22.61 8.67 -5.56
C ASN A 215 -22.21 8.21 -6.98
N PRO A 216 -23.16 7.65 -7.76
CA PRO A 216 -22.90 7.12 -9.10
C PRO A 216 -22.71 8.21 -10.17
N GLN A 217 -22.43 9.47 -9.81
CA GLN A 217 -22.35 10.56 -10.77
C GLN A 217 -21.13 10.40 -11.69
N GLY A 218 -21.40 9.79 -12.84
CA GLY A 218 -20.45 9.50 -13.90
C GLY A 218 -21.16 8.96 -15.14
N TRP A 219 -22.16 9.69 -15.64
CA TRP A 219 -22.59 9.76 -17.04
C TRP A 219 -23.04 11.19 -17.33
#